data_AF-A0AAE5WQ07-F1
#
_entry.id   AF-A0AAE5WQ07-F1
#
_cell.length_a   1.000
_cell.length_b   1.000
_cell.length_c   1.000
_cell.angle_alpha   90.00
_cell.angle_beta   90.00
_cell.angle_gamma   90.00
#
_symmetry.space_group_name_H-M   'P 1'
#
loop_
_entity.id
_entity.type
_entity.pdbx_description
1 polymer ?
#
loop_
_entity_poly.entity_id
_entity_poly.type
_entity_poly.pdbx_seq_one_letter_code
_entity_poly.pdbx_strand_id
1 'polypeptide(L)'
;MLQRIEDIDAALIDRLQHSAFKYFLKYSNPENGLVADTSIGGVPASIAAVGFALSSYPVGVERCWITRTEAAERVVNTLRFFAEARQGEERHATGYRGFFYHFLHMDTGNRAWNSELSTIDTALLVAGILTAAQYFDREDDETETEIRELATFIYERVDWRWALNKGDTIAMGWKPSSGFLRWRYHGFDEAIILYALALASPTHPIPQSCYDAFTSSYSWMMHGEQPYLYAGPLFIHLFSHAWIDFRGIRDKPMAERNWDYFRNTQVVINVQRDYAERNPGQFVGYNRNIWGFSACDGPPPTRRMRGGRQPKVLGYAARGAPLGPDDGTIAPWAALACLPYDRQAALDGTKALLTSYPNLLLEGGFPGGFNPTVKTKRPEGWVDDRTVGIDQGLVVMTIENERSDFIWKLMRQSPAIRLGLERAGFTGGWLDGIEPEEVVRKFG
;
A
#
# COMPACT_ATOMS: atom_id res chain seq x y z
N MET A 1 -16.01 26.91 -19.22
CA MET A 1 -16.63 25.62 -18.85
C MET A 1 -15.58 24.62 -18.42
N LEU A 2 -14.52 24.40 -19.20
CA LEU A 2 -13.38 23.53 -18.85
C LEU A 2 -12.70 23.90 -17.51
N GLN A 3 -12.24 25.15 -17.35
CA GLN A 3 -11.66 25.63 -16.08
C GLN A 3 -12.55 25.35 -14.86
N ARG A 4 -13.87 25.63 -14.99
CA ARG A 4 -14.83 25.38 -13.91
C ARG A 4 -14.98 23.89 -13.57
N ILE A 5 -14.84 23.00 -14.54
CA ILE A 5 -14.88 21.55 -14.32
C ILE A 5 -13.59 21.10 -13.63
N GLU A 6 -12.43 21.60 -14.07
CA GLU A 6 -11.14 21.34 -13.43
C GLU A 6 -11.12 21.81 -11.97
N ASP A 7 -11.69 22.99 -11.68
CA ASP A 7 -11.79 23.52 -10.31
C ASP A 7 -12.69 22.64 -9.42
N ILE A 8 -13.80 22.10 -9.97
CA ILE A 8 -14.69 21.17 -9.24
C ILE A 8 -13.98 19.85 -8.94
N ASP A 9 -13.23 19.33 -9.91
CA ASP A 9 -12.49 18.08 -9.77
C ASP A 9 -11.37 18.21 -8.74
N ALA A 10 -10.63 19.33 -8.79
CA ALA A 10 -9.62 19.64 -7.81
C ALA A 10 -10.21 19.71 -6.39
N ALA A 11 -11.33 20.41 -6.21
CA ALA A 11 -12.01 20.52 -4.92
C ALA A 11 -12.54 19.17 -4.40
N LEU A 12 -13.06 18.32 -5.30
CA LEU A 12 -13.48 16.96 -4.96
C LEU A 12 -12.29 16.13 -4.45
N ILE A 13 -11.19 16.12 -5.21
CA ILE A 13 -9.98 15.38 -4.85
C ILE A 13 -9.40 15.90 -3.53
N ASP A 14 -9.33 17.21 -3.33
CA ASP A 14 -8.85 17.82 -2.08
C ASP A 14 -9.64 17.35 -0.86
N ARG A 15 -10.96 17.34 -0.97
CA ARG A 15 -11.83 16.90 0.11
C ARG A 15 -11.60 15.42 0.43
N LEU A 16 -11.47 14.57 -0.58
CA LEU A 16 -11.24 13.13 -0.39
C LEU A 16 -9.84 12.84 0.17
N GLN A 17 -8.80 13.51 -0.32
CA GLN A 17 -7.43 13.38 0.19
C GLN A 17 -7.34 13.80 1.66
N HIS A 18 -7.88 14.98 2.00
CA HIS A 18 -7.86 15.47 3.38
C HIS A 18 -8.69 14.58 4.31
N SER A 19 -9.83 14.05 3.84
CA SER A 19 -10.62 13.10 4.63
C SER A 19 -9.88 11.79 4.88
N ALA A 20 -9.15 11.28 3.90
CA ALA A 20 -8.31 10.10 4.06
C ALA A 20 -7.16 10.38 5.05
N PHE A 21 -6.51 11.54 4.97
CA PHE A 21 -5.45 11.94 5.90
C PHE A 21 -5.93 12.05 7.35
N LYS A 22 -7.15 12.56 7.59
CA LYS A 22 -7.75 12.66 8.93
C LYS A 22 -7.86 11.30 9.64
N TYR A 23 -7.86 10.19 8.91
CA TYR A 23 -7.79 8.86 9.50
C TYR A 23 -6.59 8.74 10.45
N PHE A 24 -5.41 9.18 10.01
CA PHE A 24 -4.16 9.07 10.79
C PHE A 24 -4.09 10.06 11.96
N LEU A 25 -4.89 11.12 11.96
CA LEU A 25 -5.02 11.98 13.14
C LEU A 25 -5.96 11.39 14.18
N LYS A 26 -7.03 10.71 13.73
CA LYS A 26 -8.11 10.21 14.59
C LYS A 26 -7.84 8.82 15.16
N TYR A 27 -7.22 7.94 14.37
CA TYR A 27 -7.09 6.50 14.68
C TYR A 27 -5.65 6.09 15.00
N SER A 28 -4.82 7.04 15.40
CA SER A 28 -3.46 6.79 15.90
C SER A 28 -3.40 6.98 17.41
N ASN A 29 -2.65 6.12 18.09
CA ASN A 29 -2.28 6.33 19.48
C ASN A 29 -1.16 7.39 19.54
N PRO A 30 -1.39 8.57 20.15
CA PRO A 30 -0.38 9.63 20.19
C PRO A 30 0.85 9.29 21.06
N GLU A 31 0.74 8.34 21.98
CA GLU A 31 1.83 7.99 22.90
C GLU A 31 2.90 7.10 22.24
N ASN A 32 2.49 6.21 21.33
CA ASN A 32 3.38 5.23 20.69
C ASN A 32 3.32 5.23 19.16
N GLY A 33 2.48 6.07 18.55
CA GLY A 33 2.37 6.22 17.10
C GLY A 33 1.66 5.07 16.38
N LEU A 34 1.18 4.04 17.09
CA LEU A 34 0.48 2.92 16.47
C LEU A 34 -0.84 3.36 15.84
N VAL A 35 -1.14 2.83 14.65
CA VAL A 35 -2.32 3.18 13.85
C VAL A 35 -3.27 2.01 13.80
N ALA A 36 -4.53 2.23 14.19
CA ALA A 36 -5.57 1.20 14.14
C ALA A 36 -5.78 0.71 12.71
N ASP A 37 -5.98 -0.61 12.55
CA ASP A 37 -6.19 -1.24 11.24
C ASP A 37 -7.45 -0.71 10.53
N THR A 38 -8.53 -0.55 11.31
CA THR A 38 -9.81 -0.01 10.83
C THR A 38 -10.36 1.05 11.77
N SER A 39 -11.37 1.80 11.30
CA SER A 39 -12.04 2.85 12.07
C SER A 39 -12.95 2.35 13.21
N ILE A 40 -12.98 1.04 13.51
CA ILE A 40 -13.75 0.50 14.65
C ILE A 40 -12.96 0.64 15.94
N GLY A 41 -13.63 1.06 17.02
CA GLY A 41 -13.04 1.09 18.35
C GLY A 41 -12.64 -0.29 18.86
N GLY A 42 -11.44 -0.40 19.43
CA GLY A 42 -10.94 -1.64 20.06
C GLY A 42 -10.28 -2.65 19.10
N VAL A 43 -10.10 -2.30 17.83
CA VAL A 43 -9.30 -3.11 16.91
C VAL A 43 -7.78 -2.90 17.15
N PRO A 44 -6.93 -3.90 16.88
CA PRO A 44 -5.49 -3.76 16.92
C PRO A 44 -4.96 -2.74 15.90
N ALA A 45 -3.72 -2.31 16.12
CA ALA A 45 -2.92 -1.63 15.11
C ALA A 45 -2.48 -2.58 14.00
N SER A 46 -2.35 -2.04 12.80
CA SER A 46 -1.65 -2.67 11.67
C SER A 46 -0.33 -1.95 11.43
N ILE A 47 0.80 -2.67 11.42
CA ILE A 47 2.10 -2.04 11.16
C ILE A 47 2.21 -1.50 9.72
N ALA A 48 1.49 -2.10 8.77
CA ALA A 48 1.40 -1.56 7.42
C ALA A 48 0.69 -0.20 7.42
N ALA A 49 -0.43 -0.08 8.15
CA ALA A 49 -1.14 1.21 8.31
C ALA A 49 -0.25 2.28 8.94
N VAL A 50 0.67 1.90 9.85
CA VAL A 50 1.68 2.81 10.38
C VAL A 50 2.65 3.28 9.29
N GLY A 51 3.16 2.39 8.44
CA GLY A 51 4.01 2.77 7.30
C GLY A 51 3.34 3.76 6.34
N PHE A 52 2.06 3.52 6.05
CA PHE A 52 1.25 4.44 5.26
C PHE A 52 1.03 5.80 5.97
N ALA A 53 0.84 5.81 7.30
CA ALA A 53 0.72 7.04 8.08
C ALA A 53 2.02 7.87 8.07
N LEU A 54 3.17 7.22 8.28
CA LEU A 54 4.49 7.86 8.24
C LEU A 54 4.79 8.48 6.88
N SER A 55 4.30 7.85 5.80
CA SER A 55 4.38 8.41 4.44
C SER A 55 3.41 9.58 4.21
N SER A 56 2.30 9.61 4.95
CA SER A 56 1.24 10.61 4.81
C SER A 56 1.49 11.87 5.63
N TYR A 57 2.25 11.82 6.73
CA TYR A 57 2.57 13.01 7.53
C TYR A 57 3.31 14.10 6.74
N PRO A 58 4.35 13.79 5.94
CA PRO A 58 4.95 14.77 5.02
C PRO A 58 3.93 15.46 4.10
N VAL A 59 2.98 14.70 3.55
CA VAL A 59 1.88 15.28 2.74
C VAL A 59 1.04 16.23 3.59
N GLY A 60 0.69 15.85 4.81
CA GLY A 60 -0.05 16.71 5.73
C GLY A 60 0.64 18.04 6.03
N VAL A 61 1.97 18.07 6.07
CA VAL A 61 2.76 19.29 6.22
C VAL A 61 2.70 20.15 4.96
N GLU A 62 3.00 19.58 3.78
CA GLU A 62 2.99 20.30 2.50
C GLU A 62 1.61 20.83 2.12
N ARG A 63 0.54 20.16 2.58
CA ARG A 63 -0.85 20.60 2.39
C ARG A 63 -1.36 21.50 3.52
N CYS A 64 -0.52 21.87 4.49
CA CYS A 64 -0.86 22.71 5.64
C CYS A 64 -2.01 22.16 6.51
N TRP A 65 -2.16 20.84 6.59
CA TRP A 65 -3.17 20.19 7.46
C TRP A 65 -2.67 19.97 8.88
N ILE A 66 -1.35 19.78 9.03
CA ILE A 66 -0.64 19.76 10.30
C ILE A 66 0.65 20.57 10.16
N THR A 67 1.22 21.01 11.28
CA THR A 67 2.52 21.69 11.26
C THR A 67 3.66 20.68 11.10
N ARG A 68 4.82 21.13 10.59
CA ARG A 68 6.01 20.28 10.49
C ARG A 68 6.46 19.76 11.87
N THR A 69 6.40 20.61 12.89
CA THR A 69 6.73 20.23 14.27
C THR A 69 5.79 19.14 14.79
N GLU A 70 4.47 19.30 14.65
CA GLU A 70 3.50 18.26 15.05
C GLU A 70 3.74 16.96 14.28
N ALA A 71 4.05 17.04 13.00
CA ALA A 71 4.36 15.88 12.18
C ALA A 71 5.65 15.17 12.65
N ALA A 72 6.72 15.93 12.93
CA ALA A 72 7.98 15.39 13.43
C ALA A 72 7.81 14.71 14.80
N GLU A 73 7.03 15.30 15.71
CA GLU A 73 6.71 14.70 17.02
C GLU A 73 5.98 13.35 16.87
N ARG A 74 4.99 13.27 15.97
CA ARG A 74 4.29 12.01 15.68
C ARG A 74 5.25 10.95 15.12
N VAL A 75 6.12 11.35 14.20
CA VAL A 75 7.10 10.44 13.59
C VAL A 75 8.10 9.94 14.64
N VAL A 76 8.75 10.83 15.39
CA VAL A 76 9.78 10.42 16.36
C VAL A 76 9.20 9.52 17.45
N ASN A 77 7.99 9.78 17.95
CA ASN A 77 7.34 8.91 18.93
C ASN A 77 7.06 7.51 18.37
N THR A 78 6.62 7.44 17.11
CA THR A 78 6.41 6.16 16.40
C THR A 78 7.73 5.40 16.27
N LEU A 79 8.79 6.08 15.84
CA LEU A 79 10.10 5.46 15.61
C LEU A 79 10.76 5.01 16.92
N ARG A 80 10.66 5.80 18.00
CA ARG A 80 11.12 5.40 19.35
C ARG A 80 10.45 4.11 19.79
N PHE A 81 9.12 4.02 19.64
CA PHE A 81 8.39 2.80 19.94
C PHE A 81 8.93 1.58 19.19
N PHE A 82 9.15 1.66 17.87
CA PHE A 82 9.67 0.52 17.09
C PHE A 82 11.15 0.22 17.33
N ALA A 83 11.96 1.22 17.68
CA ALA A 83 13.36 1.02 18.04
C ALA A 83 13.49 0.27 19.37
N GLU A 84 12.75 0.71 20.38
CA GLU A 84 12.72 0.14 21.73
C GLU A 84 11.84 -1.11 21.86
N ALA A 85 11.05 -1.41 20.83
CA ALA A 85 10.13 -2.53 20.78
C ALA A 85 10.78 -3.85 21.21
N ARG A 86 10.07 -4.60 22.04
CA ARG A 86 10.51 -5.90 22.54
C ARG A 86 10.60 -6.91 21.40
N GLN A 87 11.80 -7.47 21.20
CA GLN A 87 12.07 -8.45 20.15
C GLN A 87 12.33 -9.84 20.77
N GLY A 88 11.56 -10.84 20.36
CA GLY A 88 11.65 -12.19 20.89
C GLY A 88 10.54 -13.11 20.42
N GLU A 89 10.64 -14.39 20.80
CA GLU A 89 9.66 -15.42 20.41
C GLU A 89 8.47 -15.50 21.38
N GLU A 90 8.57 -14.84 22.54
CA GLU A 90 7.52 -14.80 23.54
C GLU A 90 6.26 -14.09 23.05
N ARG A 91 5.13 -14.45 23.68
CA ARG A 91 3.80 -13.94 23.32
C ARG A 91 3.68 -12.41 23.35
N HIS A 92 4.44 -11.74 24.21
CA HIS A 92 4.40 -10.30 24.43
C HIS A 92 5.49 -9.55 23.66
N ALA A 93 6.20 -10.20 22.74
CA ALA A 93 7.09 -9.48 21.85
C ALA A 93 6.29 -8.69 20.80
N THR A 94 6.82 -7.52 20.42
CA THR A 94 6.32 -6.69 19.32
C THR A 94 6.86 -7.19 17.98
N GLY A 95 8.01 -7.87 18.00
CA GLY A 95 8.61 -8.43 16.81
C GLY A 95 9.69 -9.47 17.12
N TYR A 96 10.40 -9.93 16.11
CA TYR A 96 11.55 -10.81 16.25
C TYR A 96 12.44 -10.70 15.01
N ARG A 97 13.77 -10.79 15.19
CA ARG A 97 14.76 -10.68 14.10
C ARG A 97 14.65 -9.37 13.31
N GLY A 98 14.20 -8.30 13.97
CA GLY A 98 13.96 -7.00 13.36
C GLY A 98 12.65 -6.89 12.60
N PHE A 99 11.94 -8.00 12.35
CA PHE A 99 10.58 -7.98 11.82
C PHE A 99 9.57 -7.67 12.93
N PHE A 100 8.39 -7.21 12.53
CA PHE A 100 7.29 -6.90 13.46
C PHE A 100 6.05 -7.75 13.15
N TYR A 101 5.25 -8.00 14.19
CA TYR A 101 3.98 -8.72 14.02
C TYR A 101 2.99 -7.82 13.28
N HIS A 102 2.27 -8.42 12.32
CA HIS A 102 1.27 -7.73 11.49
C HIS A 102 0.33 -6.87 12.33
N PHE A 103 -0.23 -7.47 13.38
CA PHE A 103 -1.15 -6.80 14.30
C PHE A 103 -0.58 -6.68 15.70
N LEU A 104 -0.68 -5.48 16.27
CA LEU A 104 -0.23 -5.13 17.61
C LEU A 104 -1.39 -4.54 18.43
N HIS A 105 -1.45 -4.85 19.73
CA HIS A 105 -2.38 -4.19 20.64
C HIS A 105 -2.04 -2.69 20.75
N MET A 106 -3.00 -1.82 20.48
CA MET A 106 -2.84 -0.36 20.42
C MET A 106 -2.14 0.25 21.64
N ASP A 107 -2.46 -0.25 22.84
CA ASP A 107 -1.98 0.35 24.09
C ASP A 107 -0.60 -0.17 24.49
N THR A 108 -0.29 -1.42 24.13
CA THR A 108 0.90 -2.12 24.68
C THR A 108 1.97 -2.41 23.64
N GLY A 109 1.63 -2.39 22.35
CA GLY A 109 2.53 -2.84 21.29
C GLY A 109 2.79 -4.35 21.28
N ASN A 110 2.09 -5.12 22.11
CA ASN A 110 2.21 -6.58 22.11
C ASN A 110 1.51 -7.20 20.90
N ARG A 111 2.03 -8.31 20.38
CA ARG A 111 1.39 -9.12 19.35
C ARG A 111 -0.10 -9.38 19.65
N ALA A 112 -0.96 -9.02 18.70
CA ALA A 112 -2.40 -9.25 18.75
C ALA A 112 -2.83 -10.45 17.88
N TRP A 113 -3.98 -11.06 18.21
CA TRP A 113 -4.67 -12.10 17.42
C TRP A 113 -3.83 -13.31 16.96
N ASN A 114 -2.71 -13.61 17.63
CA ASN A 114 -1.73 -14.61 17.16
C ASN A 114 -1.28 -14.37 15.70
N SER A 115 -1.20 -13.09 15.30
CA SER A 115 -0.71 -12.64 14.00
C SER A 115 0.71 -13.15 13.73
N GLU A 116 1.08 -13.31 12.48
CA GLU A 116 2.45 -13.59 12.05
C GLU A 116 3.35 -12.36 12.17
N LEU A 117 4.65 -12.58 12.28
CA LEU A 117 5.60 -11.62 11.75
C LEU A 117 5.35 -11.56 10.25
N SER A 118 4.98 -10.39 9.75
CA SER A 118 4.66 -10.21 8.35
C SER A 118 5.83 -9.51 7.67
N THR A 119 6.43 -10.18 6.70
CA THR A 119 7.60 -9.65 5.99
C THR A 119 7.21 -8.51 5.06
N ILE A 120 6.02 -8.55 4.44
CA ILE A 120 5.51 -7.44 3.63
C ILE A 120 5.09 -6.26 4.50
N ASP A 121 4.38 -6.47 5.61
CA ASP A 121 3.94 -5.33 6.44
C ASP A 121 5.12 -4.66 7.14
N THR A 122 6.17 -5.42 7.49
CA THR A 122 7.45 -4.87 7.93
C THR A 122 8.10 -4.02 6.83
N ALA A 123 8.10 -4.49 5.58
CA ALA A 123 8.64 -3.73 4.45
C ALA A 123 7.85 -2.43 4.19
N LEU A 124 6.52 -2.47 4.29
CA LEU A 124 5.66 -1.29 4.15
C LEU A 124 5.88 -0.29 5.30
N LEU A 125 6.03 -0.79 6.54
CA LEU A 125 6.43 0.02 7.69
C LEU A 125 7.77 0.72 7.43
N VAL A 126 8.80 -0.04 7.04
CA VAL A 126 10.15 0.49 6.76
C VAL A 126 10.13 1.48 5.61
N ALA A 127 9.36 1.24 4.54
CA ALA A 127 9.20 2.20 3.45
C ALA A 127 8.63 3.55 3.96
N GLY A 128 7.66 3.50 4.87
CA GLY A 128 7.12 4.69 5.53
C GLY A 128 8.12 5.40 6.44
N ILE A 129 8.86 4.65 7.24
CA ILE A 129 9.94 5.16 8.10
C ILE A 129 10.99 5.89 7.25
N LEU A 130 11.43 5.28 6.14
CA LEU A 130 12.40 5.89 5.24
C LEU A 130 11.83 7.11 4.52
N THR A 131 10.55 7.10 4.14
CA THR A 131 9.88 8.28 3.55
C THR A 131 9.92 9.46 4.52
N ALA A 132 9.58 9.22 5.79
CA ALA A 132 9.63 10.25 6.82
C ALA A 132 11.06 10.75 7.06
N ALA A 133 12.04 9.85 7.15
CA ALA A 133 13.44 10.22 7.33
C ALA A 133 14.01 11.04 6.16
N GLN A 134 13.56 10.82 4.92
CA GLN A 134 13.94 11.67 3.78
C GLN A 134 13.30 13.06 3.81
N TYR A 135 12.14 13.22 4.46
CA TYR A 135 11.45 14.50 4.53
C TYR A 135 11.88 15.37 5.72
N PHE A 136 12.17 14.74 6.86
CA PHE A 136 12.63 15.39 8.10
C PHE A 136 14.16 15.47 8.12
N ASP A 137 14.70 16.39 7.34
CA ASP A 137 16.10 16.52 6.95
C ASP A 137 16.80 17.79 7.48
N ARG A 138 16.17 18.57 8.36
CA ARG A 138 16.81 19.77 8.93
C ARG A 138 18.00 19.36 9.81
N GLU A 139 19.17 19.92 9.53
CA GLU A 139 20.42 19.61 10.24
C GLU A 139 20.44 20.18 11.67
N ASP A 140 19.86 21.37 11.88
CA ASP A 140 19.83 22.05 13.18
C ASP A 140 18.63 21.68 14.06
N ASP A 141 17.85 20.65 13.69
CA ASP A 141 16.70 20.18 14.46
C ASP A 141 17.02 18.80 15.08
N GLU A 142 17.10 18.76 16.41
CA GLU A 142 17.42 17.53 17.16
C GLU A 142 16.37 16.43 16.96
N THR A 143 15.09 16.79 16.82
CA THR A 143 14.01 15.81 16.60
C THR A 143 14.13 15.20 15.21
N GLU A 144 14.37 16.02 14.18
CA GLU A 144 14.55 15.52 12.81
C GLU A 144 15.83 14.70 12.67
N THR A 145 16.89 15.06 13.41
CA THR A 145 18.12 14.26 13.48
C THR A 145 17.86 12.87 14.08
N GLU A 146 17.15 12.81 15.21
CA GLU A 146 16.77 11.55 15.85
C GLU A 146 15.88 10.68 14.95
N ILE A 147 14.95 11.28 14.19
CA ILE A 147 14.13 10.56 13.20
C ILE A 147 15.03 9.80 12.20
N ARG A 148 16.07 10.45 11.67
CA ARG A 148 16.99 9.83 10.69
C ARG A 148 17.83 8.71 11.30
N GLU A 149 18.29 8.90 12.54
CA GLU A 149 19.05 7.89 13.28
C GLU A 149 18.21 6.65 13.61
N LEU A 150 17.00 6.85 14.16
CA LEU A 150 16.07 5.75 14.47
C LEU A 150 15.62 5.02 13.21
N ALA A 151 15.36 5.76 12.12
CA ALA A 151 15.00 5.16 10.84
C ALA A 151 16.10 4.23 10.32
N THR A 152 17.35 4.67 10.40
CA THR A 152 18.52 3.87 10.02
C THR A 152 18.60 2.63 10.90
N PHE A 153 18.55 2.79 12.23
CA PHE A 153 18.59 1.67 13.18
C PHE A 153 17.50 0.62 12.93
N ILE A 154 16.25 1.06 12.72
CA ILE A 154 15.13 0.15 12.48
C ILE A 154 15.26 -0.56 11.14
N TYR A 155 15.74 0.10 10.09
CA TYR A 155 15.96 -0.56 8.81
C TYR A 155 17.10 -1.58 8.86
N GLU A 156 18.23 -1.22 9.49
CA GLU A 156 19.41 -2.07 9.57
C GLU A 156 19.24 -3.28 10.48
N ARG A 157 18.32 -3.26 11.45
CA ARG A 157 18.07 -4.44 12.32
C ARG A 157 17.31 -5.57 11.63
N VAL A 158 16.67 -5.32 10.47
CA VAL A 158 15.80 -6.32 9.81
C VAL A 158 16.65 -7.42 9.17
N ASP A 159 16.52 -8.65 9.65
CA ASP A 159 17.30 -9.79 9.16
C ASP A 159 16.67 -10.44 7.91
N TRP A 160 16.76 -9.77 6.76
CA TRP A 160 16.16 -10.25 5.51
C TRP A 160 16.68 -11.62 5.07
N ARG A 161 17.93 -11.96 5.40
CA ARG A 161 18.51 -13.30 5.18
C ARG A 161 17.80 -14.37 6.00
N TRP A 162 17.47 -14.08 7.26
CA TRP A 162 16.69 -15.01 8.09
C TRP A 162 15.32 -15.29 7.46
N ALA A 163 14.66 -14.27 6.89
CA ALA A 163 13.36 -14.42 6.24
C ALA A 163 13.36 -15.30 4.97
N LEU A 164 14.54 -15.59 4.40
CA LEU A 164 14.66 -16.60 3.33
C LEU A 164 14.38 -18.01 3.85
N ASN A 165 14.55 -18.32 5.14
CA ASN A 165 14.35 -19.68 5.67
C ASN A 165 14.99 -20.77 4.77
N LYS A 166 16.23 -20.54 4.32
CA LYS A 166 17.01 -21.44 3.43
C LYS A 166 16.42 -21.72 2.04
N GLY A 167 15.41 -20.98 1.60
CA GLY A 167 14.89 -21.08 0.23
C GLY A 167 15.20 -19.83 -0.60
N ASP A 168 14.78 -19.84 -1.86
CA ASP A 168 15.23 -18.85 -2.85
C ASP A 168 14.43 -17.55 -2.85
N THR A 169 13.19 -17.57 -2.33
CA THR A 169 12.32 -16.37 -2.22
C THR A 169 12.04 -16.00 -0.76
N ILE A 170 11.61 -14.79 -0.43
CA ILE A 170 11.29 -14.45 0.96
C ILE A 170 9.98 -15.15 1.40
N ALA A 171 10.00 -15.75 2.60
CA ALA A 171 8.79 -16.31 3.21
C ALA A 171 7.81 -15.19 3.61
N MET A 172 6.50 -15.42 3.47
CA MET A 172 5.50 -14.38 3.75
C MET A 172 5.40 -14.04 5.25
N GLY A 173 5.78 -14.97 6.13
CA GLY A 173 5.81 -14.67 7.54
C GLY A 173 6.27 -15.83 8.42
N TRP A 174 6.24 -15.60 9.72
CA TRP A 174 6.68 -16.54 10.75
C TRP A 174 5.83 -16.41 12.02
N LYS A 175 5.63 -17.52 12.74
CA LYS A 175 4.95 -17.54 14.05
C LYS A 175 5.78 -18.33 15.07
N PRO A 176 5.87 -17.87 16.34
CA PRO A 176 6.56 -18.61 17.40
C PRO A 176 6.13 -20.07 17.55
N SER A 177 4.83 -20.33 17.38
CA SER A 177 4.26 -21.67 17.59
C SER A 177 4.56 -22.65 16.46
N SER A 178 4.87 -22.17 15.25
CA SER A 178 4.91 -23.02 14.04
C SER A 178 6.08 -22.74 13.10
N GLY A 179 6.95 -21.79 13.42
CA GLY A 179 8.00 -21.35 12.52
C GLY A 179 7.47 -20.57 11.31
N PHE A 180 8.21 -20.65 10.21
CA PHE A 180 7.85 -19.98 8.95
C PHE A 180 6.55 -20.51 8.35
N LEU A 181 5.76 -19.61 7.78
CA LEU A 181 4.60 -19.96 6.97
C LEU A 181 5.07 -20.73 5.73
N ARG A 182 4.20 -21.63 5.23
CA ARG A 182 4.48 -22.38 3.99
C ARG A 182 4.53 -21.49 2.75
N TRP A 183 3.92 -20.31 2.80
CA TRP A 183 3.75 -19.41 1.68
C TRP A 183 4.97 -18.48 1.54
N ARG A 184 5.34 -18.19 0.29
CA ARG A 184 6.50 -17.39 -0.08
C ARG A 184 6.11 -16.49 -1.25
N TYR A 185 6.79 -15.36 -1.40
CA TYR A 185 6.53 -14.45 -2.51
C TYR A 185 7.07 -15.06 -3.80
N HIS A 186 6.15 -15.31 -4.72
CA HIS A 186 6.40 -15.78 -6.07
C HIS A 186 5.64 -14.80 -6.97
N GLY A 187 6.37 -13.83 -7.52
CA GLY A 187 5.78 -12.72 -8.21
C GLY A 187 4.99 -13.14 -9.46
N PHE A 188 4.16 -12.29 -10.03
CA PHE A 188 4.01 -10.90 -9.65
C PHE A 188 3.00 -10.71 -8.51
N ASP A 189 3.44 -10.02 -7.45
CA ASP A 189 2.66 -9.67 -6.26
C ASP A 189 3.14 -8.29 -5.72
N GLU A 190 2.65 -7.85 -4.56
CA GLU A 190 2.92 -6.55 -3.98
C GLU A 190 4.37 -6.34 -3.49
N ALA A 191 5.23 -7.38 -3.51
CA ALA A 191 6.47 -7.44 -2.75
C ALA A 191 7.70 -6.81 -3.40
N ILE A 192 7.60 -6.07 -4.52
CA ILE A 192 8.78 -5.42 -5.12
C ILE A 192 9.50 -4.51 -4.12
N ILE A 193 8.76 -3.71 -3.36
CA ILE A 193 9.33 -2.84 -2.30
C ILE A 193 10.07 -3.66 -1.23
N LEU A 194 9.55 -4.82 -0.86
CA LEU A 194 10.19 -5.74 0.09
C LEU A 194 11.53 -6.22 -0.46
N TYR A 195 11.59 -6.64 -1.73
CA TYR A 195 12.85 -7.10 -2.32
C TYR A 195 13.85 -5.96 -2.49
N ALA A 196 13.42 -4.75 -2.87
CA ALA A 196 14.31 -3.59 -2.96
C ALA A 196 14.98 -3.32 -1.60
N LEU A 197 14.21 -3.25 -0.51
CA LEU A 197 14.74 -3.06 0.84
C LEU A 197 15.65 -4.22 1.28
N ALA A 198 15.24 -5.46 1.00
CA ALA A 198 16.03 -6.64 1.36
C ALA A 198 17.37 -6.71 0.63
N LEU A 199 17.42 -6.32 -0.64
CA LEU A 199 18.65 -6.28 -1.44
C LEU A 199 19.57 -5.14 -1.01
N ALA A 200 19.01 -4.00 -0.63
CA ALA A 200 19.78 -2.82 -0.21
C ALA A 200 20.29 -2.87 1.23
N SER A 201 19.79 -3.78 2.06
CA SER A 201 20.16 -3.86 3.47
C SER A 201 21.69 -3.90 3.65
N PRO A 202 22.29 -3.03 4.47
CA PRO A 202 23.75 -3.02 4.67
C PRO A 202 24.22 -4.15 5.61
N THR A 203 23.31 -4.66 6.45
CA THR A 203 23.60 -5.63 7.52
C THR A 203 23.18 -7.06 7.14
N HIS A 204 21.99 -7.21 6.56
CA HIS A 204 21.38 -8.51 6.25
C HIS A 204 20.90 -8.63 4.79
N PRO A 205 21.71 -8.29 3.76
CA PRO A 205 21.23 -8.31 2.38
C PRO A 205 20.99 -9.71 1.85
N ILE A 206 19.89 -9.91 1.14
CA ILE A 206 19.68 -11.11 0.32
C ILE A 206 20.49 -11.02 -0.99
N PRO A 207 20.86 -12.14 -1.62
CA PRO A 207 21.52 -12.10 -2.93
C PRO A 207 20.54 -11.73 -4.06
N GLN A 208 21.04 -11.14 -5.14
CA GLN A 208 20.25 -10.80 -6.34
C GLN A 208 19.49 -12.01 -6.92
N SER A 209 20.07 -13.21 -6.81
CA SER A 209 19.41 -14.45 -7.28
C SER A 209 18.07 -14.72 -6.61
N CYS A 210 17.81 -14.17 -5.42
CA CYS A 210 16.51 -14.25 -4.77
C CYS A 210 15.44 -13.42 -5.49
N TYR A 211 15.83 -12.27 -6.04
CA TYR A 211 14.93 -11.46 -6.87
C TYR A 211 14.70 -12.10 -8.24
N ASP A 212 15.73 -12.73 -8.83
CA ASP A 212 15.56 -13.54 -10.04
C ASP A 212 14.57 -14.69 -9.80
N ALA A 213 14.66 -15.37 -8.65
CA ALA A 213 13.72 -16.42 -8.26
C ALA A 213 12.28 -15.87 -8.07
N PHE A 214 12.14 -14.69 -7.46
CA PHE A 214 10.86 -14.02 -7.30
C PHE A 214 10.20 -13.67 -8.64
N THR A 215 10.97 -13.11 -9.57
CA THR A 215 10.45 -12.69 -10.88
C THR A 215 10.21 -13.85 -11.85
N SER A 216 10.78 -15.03 -11.58
CA SER A 216 10.64 -16.21 -12.44
C SER A 216 9.19 -16.71 -12.62
N SER A 217 8.28 -16.40 -11.69
CA SER A 217 6.88 -16.80 -11.74
C SER A 217 5.96 -15.78 -12.41
N TYR A 218 6.52 -14.70 -12.99
CA TYR A 218 5.75 -13.66 -13.67
C TYR A 218 4.85 -14.23 -14.76
N SER A 219 3.55 -13.99 -14.62
CA SER A 219 2.53 -14.45 -15.56
C SER A 219 2.06 -13.29 -16.43
N TRP A 220 2.15 -13.46 -17.74
CA TRP A 220 1.79 -12.42 -18.72
C TRP A 220 0.48 -12.77 -19.42
N MET A 221 -0.37 -11.78 -19.60
CA MET A 221 -1.64 -11.88 -20.34
C MET A 221 -1.71 -10.81 -21.42
N MET A 222 -2.71 -10.90 -22.30
CA MET A 222 -2.97 -9.93 -23.36
C MET A 222 -4.28 -9.18 -23.10
N HIS A 223 -4.26 -7.86 -23.28
CA HIS A 223 -5.43 -7.02 -23.38
C HIS A 223 -5.47 -6.39 -24.78
N GLY A 224 -6.31 -6.95 -25.65
CA GLY A 224 -6.17 -6.71 -27.09
C GLY A 224 -4.79 -7.15 -27.58
N GLU A 225 -4.03 -6.22 -28.16
CA GLU A 225 -2.64 -6.45 -28.61
C GLU A 225 -1.59 -6.05 -27.57
N GLN A 226 -1.99 -5.53 -26.40
CA GLN A 226 -1.06 -5.07 -25.37
C GLN A 226 -0.76 -6.19 -24.36
N PRO A 227 0.51 -6.61 -24.17
CA PRO A 227 0.86 -7.50 -23.08
C PRO A 227 0.79 -6.77 -21.75
N TYR A 228 0.43 -7.48 -20.69
CA TYR A 228 0.52 -6.98 -19.32
C TYR A 228 0.87 -8.11 -18.35
N LEU A 229 1.65 -7.76 -17.32
CA LEU A 229 1.97 -8.61 -16.20
C LEU A 229 0.73 -8.74 -15.31
N TYR A 230 0.24 -9.96 -15.18
CA TYR A 230 -1.02 -10.26 -14.53
C TYR A 230 -0.87 -10.43 -13.02
N ALA A 231 -1.67 -9.68 -12.29
CA ALA A 231 -2.13 -10.01 -10.95
C ALA A 231 -3.58 -9.51 -10.82
N GLY A 232 -4.47 -10.33 -10.26
CA GLY A 232 -5.91 -10.04 -10.25
C GLY A 232 -6.29 -8.85 -9.36
N PRO A 233 -5.95 -8.87 -8.07
CA PRO A 233 -6.23 -7.77 -7.15
C PRO A 233 -5.47 -6.49 -7.48
N LEU A 234 -6.17 -5.35 -7.50
CA LEU A 234 -5.58 -4.08 -7.93
C LEU A 234 -4.48 -3.57 -7.00
N PHE A 235 -4.57 -3.82 -5.68
CA PHE A 235 -3.58 -3.32 -4.72
C PHE A 235 -2.14 -3.78 -5.03
N ILE A 236 -1.97 -4.95 -5.66
CA ILE A 236 -0.67 -5.47 -6.12
C ILE A 236 0.02 -4.48 -7.08
N HIS A 237 -0.77 -3.81 -7.91
CA HIS A 237 -0.31 -2.79 -8.88
C HIS A 237 -0.25 -1.38 -8.29
N LEU A 238 -0.47 -1.22 -6.98
CA LEU A 238 -0.55 0.09 -6.32
C LEU A 238 0.36 0.22 -5.10
N PHE A 239 0.58 -0.84 -4.32
CA PHE A 239 1.32 -0.75 -3.05
C PHE A 239 2.78 -0.37 -3.25
N SER A 240 3.59 -1.22 -3.88
CA SER A 240 4.99 -0.88 -4.20
C SER A 240 5.09 0.43 -5.00
N HIS A 241 4.09 0.70 -5.85
CA HIS A 241 4.06 1.87 -6.73
C HIS A 241 3.77 3.18 -5.97
N ALA A 242 3.22 3.13 -4.76
CA ALA A 242 2.99 4.32 -3.96
C ALA A 242 4.33 4.96 -3.51
N TRP A 243 5.35 4.12 -3.27
CA TRP A 243 6.69 4.56 -2.88
C TRP A 243 7.68 4.61 -4.05
N ILE A 244 7.60 3.66 -4.98
CA ILE A 244 8.55 3.55 -6.09
C ILE A 244 7.94 4.16 -7.35
N ASP A 245 8.63 5.13 -7.93
CA ASP A 245 8.29 5.60 -9.27
C ASP A 245 8.81 4.62 -10.32
N PHE A 246 7.88 3.87 -10.91
CA PHE A 246 8.22 2.90 -11.94
C PHE A 246 8.29 3.47 -13.36
N ARG A 247 8.07 4.78 -13.57
CA ARG A 247 8.12 5.37 -14.91
C ARG A 247 9.53 5.26 -15.49
N GLY A 248 9.63 4.51 -16.59
CA GLY A 248 10.87 4.38 -17.37
C GLY A 248 11.95 3.50 -16.73
N ILE A 249 11.75 2.96 -15.52
CA ILE A 249 12.65 1.99 -14.91
C ILE A 249 12.15 0.57 -15.16
N ARG A 250 13.07 -0.36 -15.42
CA ARG A 250 12.75 -1.73 -15.84
C ARG A 250 13.72 -2.72 -15.24
N ASP A 251 13.19 -3.73 -14.59
CA ASP A 251 13.94 -4.95 -14.28
C ASP A 251 14.03 -5.84 -15.53
N LYS A 252 14.72 -6.97 -15.40
CA LYS A 252 14.98 -7.89 -16.52
C LYS A 252 13.69 -8.37 -17.22
N PRO A 253 12.67 -8.94 -16.53
CA PRO A 253 11.43 -9.37 -17.20
C PRO A 253 10.70 -8.24 -17.94
N MET A 254 10.67 -7.03 -17.38
CA MET A 254 10.05 -5.87 -18.03
C MET A 254 10.85 -5.41 -19.25
N ALA A 255 12.17 -5.35 -19.13
CA ALA A 255 13.08 -4.95 -20.21
C ALA A 255 13.01 -5.90 -21.42
N GLU A 256 12.95 -7.21 -21.18
CA GLU A 256 12.77 -8.24 -22.23
C GLU A 256 11.51 -8.03 -23.08
N ARG A 257 10.52 -7.31 -22.54
CA ARG A 257 9.26 -6.98 -23.22
C ARG A 257 9.14 -5.51 -23.65
N ASN A 258 10.19 -4.72 -23.47
CA ASN A 258 10.16 -3.26 -23.68
C ASN A 258 8.98 -2.60 -22.93
N TRP A 259 8.78 -3.01 -21.68
CA TRP A 259 7.66 -2.62 -20.83
C TRP A 259 8.15 -1.99 -19.52
N ASP A 260 7.26 -1.38 -18.73
CA ASP A 260 7.54 -0.95 -17.36
C ASP A 260 6.29 -1.11 -16.47
N TYR A 261 6.48 -1.12 -15.15
CA TYR A 261 5.38 -1.36 -14.22
C TYR A 261 4.33 -0.24 -14.21
N PHE A 262 4.73 1.02 -14.51
CA PHE A 262 3.78 2.12 -14.59
C PHE A 262 2.79 1.94 -15.76
N ARG A 263 3.31 1.64 -16.95
CA ARG A 263 2.51 1.31 -18.14
C ARG A 263 1.71 0.02 -17.93
N ASN A 264 2.24 -0.94 -17.19
CA ASN A 264 1.50 -2.14 -16.81
C ASN A 264 0.22 -1.82 -16.05
N THR A 265 0.33 -0.96 -15.03
CA THR A 265 -0.82 -0.52 -14.22
C THR A 265 -1.87 0.19 -15.06
N GLN A 266 -1.47 0.98 -16.06
CA GLN A 266 -2.42 1.60 -17.01
C GLN A 266 -3.24 0.55 -17.79
N VAL A 267 -2.60 -0.53 -18.24
CA VAL A 267 -3.31 -1.62 -18.93
C VAL A 267 -4.22 -2.37 -17.97
N VAL A 268 -3.78 -2.62 -16.73
CA VAL A 268 -4.57 -3.31 -15.71
C VAL A 268 -5.83 -2.51 -15.32
N ILE A 269 -5.74 -1.18 -15.25
CA ILE A 269 -6.90 -0.30 -15.06
C ILE A 269 -7.95 -0.55 -16.16
N ASN A 270 -7.53 -0.59 -17.42
CA ASN A 270 -8.43 -0.86 -18.54
C ASN A 270 -9.01 -2.29 -18.48
N VAL A 271 -8.21 -3.29 -18.11
CA VAL A 271 -8.67 -4.67 -17.91
C VAL A 271 -9.78 -4.73 -16.86
N GLN A 272 -9.63 -4.04 -15.73
CA GLN A 272 -10.66 -4.01 -14.68
C GLN A 272 -11.93 -3.30 -15.16
N ARG A 273 -11.79 -2.16 -15.85
CA ARG A 273 -12.94 -1.41 -16.39
C ARG A 273 -13.72 -2.21 -17.43
N ASP A 274 -13.04 -2.90 -18.33
CA ASP A 274 -13.65 -3.77 -19.35
C ASP A 274 -14.28 -5.02 -18.73
N TYR A 275 -13.72 -5.54 -17.64
CA TYR A 275 -14.36 -6.61 -16.86
C TYR A 275 -15.65 -6.11 -16.20
N ALA A 276 -15.62 -4.94 -15.56
CA ALA A 276 -16.78 -4.32 -14.94
C ALA A 276 -17.89 -3.99 -15.96
N GLU A 277 -17.52 -3.54 -17.16
CA GLU A 277 -18.46 -3.29 -18.25
C GLU A 277 -19.14 -4.57 -18.76
N ARG A 278 -18.37 -5.65 -18.94
CA ARG A 278 -18.92 -6.95 -19.34
C ARG A 278 -19.79 -7.57 -18.25
N ASN A 279 -19.46 -7.32 -16.98
CA ASN A 279 -20.20 -7.77 -15.81
C ASN A 279 -20.66 -9.24 -15.89
N PRO A 280 -19.73 -10.21 -15.99
CA PRO A 280 -20.08 -11.62 -16.20
C PRO A 280 -20.93 -12.19 -15.06
N GLY A 281 -20.80 -11.65 -13.84
CA GLY A 281 -21.61 -12.02 -12.68
C GLY A 281 -22.99 -11.35 -12.61
N GLN A 282 -23.32 -10.46 -13.54
CA GLN A 282 -24.58 -9.69 -13.56
C GLN A 282 -24.85 -8.94 -12.25
N PHE A 283 -23.80 -8.40 -11.63
CA PHE A 283 -23.87 -7.66 -10.38
C PHE A 283 -24.47 -6.26 -10.57
N VAL A 284 -25.16 -5.75 -9.55
CA VAL A 284 -25.74 -4.40 -9.58
C VAL A 284 -24.62 -3.37 -9.49
N GLY A 285 -24.72 -2.34 -10.33
CA GLY A 285 -23.83 -1.18 -10.31
C GLY A 285 -22.62 -1.30 -11.23
N TYR A 286 -22.11 -2.51 -11.48
CA TYR A 286 -20.93 -2.74 -12.32
C TYR A 286 -21.13 -2.14 -13.71
N ASN A 287 -20.18 -1.30 -14.12
CA ASN A 287 -20.07 -0.77 -15.48
C ASN A 287 -18.65 -0.20 -15.67
N ARG A 288 -18.34 0.31 -16.86
CA ARG A 288 -17.02 0.86 -17.22
C ARG A 288 -16.49 1.94 -16.27
N ASN A 289 -17.37 2.64 -15.57
CA ASN A 289 -17.06 3.71 -14.60
C ASN A 289 -17.44 3.34 -13.15
N ILE A 290 -17.90 2.12 -12.86
CA ILE A 290 -18.08 1.64 -11.48
C ILE A 290 -17.38 0.29 -11.39
N TRP A 291 -16.11 0.37 -10.97
CA TRP A 291 -15.11 -0.70 -10.96
C TRP A 291 -14.19 -0.53 -9.76
N GLY A 292 -13.31 -1.51 -9.51
CA GLY A 292 -12.36 -1.47 -8.40
C GLY A 292 -12.27 -2.82 -7.69
N PHE A 293 -11.58 -3.78 -8.30
CA PHE A 293 -11.45 -5.15 -7.79
C PHE A 293 -10.11 -5.29 -7.08
N SER A 294 -10.17 -5.26 -5.76
CA SER A 294 -9.01 -5.36 -4.88
C SER A 294 -9.36 -6.15 -3.63
N ALA A 295 -8.35 -6.49 -2.82
CA ALA A 295 -8.60 -7.06 -1.50
C ALA A 295 -9.43 -6.08 -0.66
N CYS A 296 -10.56 -6.55 -0.16
CA CYS A 296 -11.43 -5.78 0.70
C CYS A 296 -12.36 -6.69 1.50
N ASP A 297 -12.95 -6.12 2.53
CA ASP A 297 -14.05 -6.72 3.23
C ASP A 297 -15.32 -6.71 2.39
N GLY A 298 -16.11 -7.77 2.57
CA GLY A 298 -17.36 -8.00 1.86
C GLY A 298 -18.49 -8.41 2.80
N PRO A 299 -19.72 -8.53 2.26
CA PRO A 299 -20.87 -8.96 3.02
C PRO A 299 -20.60 -10.31 3.71
N PRO A 300 -21.06 -10.51 4.96
CA PRO A 300 -20.90 -11.80 5.62
C PRO A 300 -21.68 -12.88 4.85
N PRO A 301 -21.20 -14.15 4.81
CA PRO A 301 -21.80 -15.27 4.07
C PRO A 301 -23.30 -15.54 4.33
N THR A 302 -23.86 -14.95 5.38
CA THR A 302 -25.26 -15.10 5.79
C THR A 302 -26.24 -14.18 5.06
N ARG A 303 -25.77 -13.22 4.25
CA ARG A 303 -26.66 -12.24 3.58
C ARG A 303 -27.20 -12.74 2.23
N ARG A 304 -28.45 -12.35 1.91
CA ARG A 304 -29.14 -12.69 0.65
C ARG A 304 -29.03 -11.57 -0.38
N MET A 305 -28.95 -11.93 -1.66
CA MET A 305 -28.83 -10.97 -2.77
C MET A 305 -30.18 -10.58 -3.38
N ARG A 306 -30.18 -9.47 -4.14
CA ARG A 306 -31.37 -9.00 -4.88
C ARG A 306 -31.84 -10.09 -5.84
N GLY A 307 -33.14 -10.41 -5.82
CA GLY A 307 -33.76 -11.34 -6.79
C GLY A 307 -33.74 -12.82 -6.42
N GLY A 308 -33.44 -13.19 -5.17
CA GLY A 308 -33.64 -14.57 -4.67
C GLY A 308 -32.57 -15.59 -5.08
N ARG A 309 -31.60 -15.20 -5.91
CA ARG A 309 -30.36 -15.98 -6.13
C ARG A 309 -29.53 -15.95 -4.83
N GLN A 310 -29.00 -17.10 -4.42
CA GLN A 310 -27.91 -17.15 -3.45
C GLN A 310 -26.59 -17.16 -4.22
N PRO A 311 -25.80 -16.09 -4.20
CA PRO A 311 -24.39 -16.19 -4.50
C PRO A 311 -23.61 -16.41 -3.20
N LYS A 312 -22.48 -17.08 -3.35
CA LYS A 312 -21.51 -17.28 -2.30
C LYS A 312 -20.75 -15.96 -2.10
N VAL A 313 -21.27 -15.06 -1.25
CA VAL A 313 -20.49 -13.88 -0.80
C VAL A 313 -19.34 -14.36 0.08
N LEU A 314 -18.20 -13.67 -0.01
CA LEU A 314 -16.93 -14.23 0.45
C LEU A 314 -16.48 -13.71 1.82
N GLY A 315 -17.13 -12.67 2.36
CA GLY A 315 -16.54 -11.89 3.45
C GLY A 315 -15.29 -11.16 2.97
N TYR A 316 -14.20 -11.21 3.75
CA TYR A 316 -12.89 -10.74 3.29
C TYR A 316 -12.36 -11.62 2.15
N ALA A 317 -11.97 -11.01 1.04
CA ALA A 317 -11.35 -11.71 -0.08
C ALA A 317 -10.44 -10.78 -0.89
N ALA A 318 -9.35 -11.34 -1.41
CA ALA A 318 -8.49 -10.71 -2.40
C ALA A 318 -9.18 -10.69 -3.77
N ARG A 319 -10.20 -9.85 -3.93
CA ARG A 319 -10.96 -9.74 -5.18
C ARG A 319 -10.09 -9.21 -6.30
N GLY A 320 -10.33 -9.69 -7.51
CA GLY A 320 -9.49 -9.36 -8.64
C GLY A 320 -10.12 -9.72 -9.96
N ALA A 321 -9.70 -9.02 -11.01
CA ALA A 321 -10.17 -9.24 -12.37
C ALA A 321 -8.98 -9.45 -13.33
N PRO A 322 -9.14 -10.23 -14.41
CA PRO A 322 -10.37 -10.93 -14.80
C PRO A 322 -10.46 -12.37 -14.24
N LEU A 323 -9.40 -12.90 -13.60
CA LEU A 323 -9.32 -14.28 -13.12
C LEU A 323 -9.23 -14.41 -11.59
N GLY A 324 -9.77 -13.45 -10.85
CA GLY A 324 -9.83 -13.46 -9.38
C GLY A 324 -11.22 -13.77 -8.83
N PRO A 325 -11.36 -13.91 -7.50
CA PRO A 325 -12.66 -14.03 -6.87
C PRO A 325 -13.47 -12.75 -7.07
N ASP A 326 -14.76 -12.91 -7.41
CA ASP A 326 -15.70 -11.82 -7.59
C ASP A 326 -17.08 -12.25 -7.05
N ASP A 327 -17.63 -11.43 -6.15
CA ASP A 327 -18.95 -11.62 -5.54
C ASP A 327 -19.83 -10.35 -5.64
N GLY A 328 -19.45 -9.41 -6.51
CA GLY A 328 -20.14 -8.14 -6.69
C GLY A 328 -19.72 -7.05 -5.71
N THR A 329 -18.73 -7.30 -4.85
CA THR A 329 -18.18 -6.29 -3.94
C THR A 329 -17.05 -5.51 -4.63
N ILE A 330 -17.05 -4.19 -4.46
CA ILE A 330 -16.06 -3.25 -5.01
C ILE A 330 -15.31 -2.61 -3.84
N ALA A 331 -14.02 -2.38 -4.01
CA ALA A 331 -13.21 -1.50 -3.17
C ALA A 331 -13.39 -0.05 -3.66
N PRO A 332 -14.18 0.80 -2.97
CA PRO A 332 -14.63 2.07 -3.54
C PRO A 332 -13.52 3.14 -3.63
N TRP A 333 -12.43 2.98 -2.90
CA TRP A 333 -11.24 3.82 -2.98
C TRP A 333 -10.36 3.53 -4.22
N ALA A 334 -10.54 2.36 -4.86
CA ALA A 334 -9.61 1.84 -5.87
C ALA A 334 -9.48 2.74 -7.10
N ALA A 335 -10.59 3.25 -7.62
CA ALA A 335 -10.56 4.16 -8.77
C ALA A 335 -9.79 5.45 -8.45
N LEU A 336 -10.01 6.02 -7.26
CA LEU A 336 -9.31 7.24 -6.83
C LEU A 336 -7.81 7.03 -6.68
N ALA A 337 -7.38 5.88 -6.15
CA ALA A 337 -5.98 5.53 -6.00
C ALA A 337 -5.24 5.33 -7.35
N CYS A 338 -5.97 5.26 -8.46
CA CYS A 338 -5.40 5.12 -9.80
C CYS A 338 -5.06 6.46 -10.49
N LEU A 339 -5.30 7.59 -9.81
CA LEU A 339 -5.09 8.95 -10.34
C LEU A 339 -3.74 9.15 -11.06
N PRO A 340 -2.58 8.72 -10.52
CA PRO A 340 -1.29 8.92 -11.19
C PRO A 340 -1.15 8.18 -12.53
N TYR A 341 -1.87 7.08 -12.72
CA TYR A 341 -1.69 6.19 -13.87
C TYR A 341 -2.69 6.47 -14.97
N ASP A 342 -3.95 6.73 -14.62
CA ASP A 342 -5.02 7.12 -15.55
C ASP A 342 -5.99 8.07 -14.87
N ARG A 343 -5.69 9.38 -14.97
CA ARG A 343 -6.49 10.45 -14.37
C ARG A 343 -7.94 10.44 -14.84
N GLN A 344 -8.18 10.19 -16.13
CA GLN A 344 -9.52 10.21 -16.70
C GLN A 344 -10.35 9.05 -16.13
N ALA A 345 -9.81 7.83 -16.16
CA ALA A 345 -10.48 6.65 -15.60
C ALA A 345 -10.76 6.80 -14.10
N ALA A 346 -9.80 7.34 -13.35
CA ALA A 346 -9.92 7.57 -11.91
C ALA A 346 -11.02 8.58 -11.58
N LEU A 347 -11.06 9.73 -12.28
CA LEU A 347 -12.07 10.76 -12.09
C LEU A 347 -13.46 10.29 -12.50
N ASP A 348 -13.58 9.67 -13.67
CA ASP A 348 -14.86 9.11 -14.14
C ASP A 348 -15.38 8.06 -13.16
N GLY A 349 -14.49 7.18 -12.69
CA GLY A 349 -14.79 6.17 -11.69
C GLY A 349 -15.33 6.75 -10.39
N THR A 350 -14.57 7.69 -9.83
CA THR A 350 -14.89 8.35 -8.55
C THR A 350 -16.21 9.12 -8.63
N LYS A 351 -16.42 9.89 -9.70
CA LYS A 351 -17.65 10.68 -9.90
C LYS A 351 -18.86 9.79 -10.13
N ALA A 352 -18.74 8.76 -10.97
CA ALA A 352 -19.86 7.85 -11.25
C ALA A 352 -20.29 7.11 -9.98
N LEU A 353 -19.33 6.70 -9.16
CA LEU A 353 -19.56 6.07 -7.87
C LEU A 353 -20.32 7.00 -6.91
N LEU A 354 -19.81 8.22 -6.69
CA LEU A 354 -20.43 9.19 -5.77
C LEU A 354 -21.79 9.72 -6.27
N THR A 355 -21.98 9.77 -7.60
CA THR A 355 -23.27 10.15 -8.19
C THR A 355 -24.31 9.06 -8.01
N SER A 356 -23.91 7.79 -8.20
CA SER A 356 -24.80 6.63 -8.08
C SER A 356 -25.12 6.27 -6.62
N TYR A 357 -24.19 6.56 -5.71
CA TYR A 357 -24.26 6.19 -4.30
C TYR A 357 -23.88 7.41 -3.42
N PRO A 358 -24.76 8.43 -3.32
CA PRO A 358 -24.43 9.71 -2.69
C PRO A 358 -24.13 9.61 -1.18
N ASN A 359 -24.57 8.57 -0.48
CA ASN A 359 -24.28 8.35 0.95
C ASN A 359 -23.25 7.22 1.19
N LEU A 360 -22.42 6.92 0.19
CA LEU A 360 -21.42 5.86 0.30
C LEU A 360 -20.29 6.19 1.31
N LEU A 361 -19.91 7.46 1.40
CA LEU A 361 -18.78 7.89 2.22
C LEU A 361 -19.10 7.77 3.72
N LEU A 362 -18.11 7.29 4.49
CA LEU A 362 -18.14 7.27 5.95
C LEU A 362 -17.26 8.40 6.47
N GLU A 363 -17.87 9.37 7.17
CA GLU A 363 -17.16 10.57 7.67
C GLU A 363 -16.32 11.30 6.59
N GLY A 364 -16.73 11.20 5.32
CA GLY A 364 -16.03 11.80 4.17
C GLY A 364 -15.02 10.88 3.48
N GLY A 365 -14.63 9.75 4.07
CA GLY A 365 -13.74 8.74 3.50
C GLY A 365 -14.49 7.58 2.84
N PHE A 366 -13.80 6.85 1.96
CA PHE A 366 -14.36 5.65 1.34
C PHE A 366 -14.33 4.46 2.33
N PRO A 367 -15.42 3.67 2.44
CA PRO A 367 -15.42 2.46 3.24
C PRO A 367 -14.48 1.40 2.63
N GLY A 368 -14.12 0.38 3.42
CA GLY A 368 -13.25 -0.71 2.96
C GLY A 368 -13.82 -1.48 1.77
N GLY A 369 -15.15 -1.66 1.73
CA GLY A 369 -15.84 -2.30 0.61
C GLY A 369 -17.32 -1.94 0.55
N PHE A 370 -17.93 -2.16 -0.61
CA PHE A 370 -19.39 -2.09 -0.75
C PHE A 370 -19.89 -3.05 -1.85
N ASN A 371 -21.13 -3.52 -1.71
CA ASN A 371 -21.76 -4.46 -2.63
C ASN A 371 -23.23 -4.05 -2.87
N PRO A 372 -23.53 -3.38 -4.00
CA PRO A 372 -24.88 -2.94 -4.35
C PRO A 372 -25.87 -4.08 -4.58
N THR A 373 -25.36 -5.28 -4.87
CA THR A 373 -26.17 -6.45 -5.18
C THR A 373 -26.78 -7.08 -3.92
N VAL A 374 -26.15 -6.89 -2.75
CA VAL A 374 -26.70 -7.36 -1.46
C VAL A 374 -27.75 -6.38 -0.95
N LYS A 375 -28.98 -6.86 -0.74
CA LYS A 375 -30.05 -6.03 -0.14
C LYS A 375 -29.75 -5.76 1.33
N THR A 376 -29.82 -4.49 1.72
CA THR A 376 -29.85 -4.07 3.11
C THR A 376 -30.88 -2.96 3.29
N LYS A 377 -30.95 -2.34 4.48
CA LYS A 377 -31.75 -1.13 4.70
C LYS A 377 -31.18 0.10 3.99
N ARG A 378 -29.89 0.08 3.62
CA ARG A 378 -29.24 1.16 2.86
C ARG A 378 -29.56 1.03 1.37
N PRO A 379 -29.91 2.12 0.67
CA PRO A 379 -30.18 2.09 -0.77
C PRO A 379 -28.96 1.64 -1.59
N GLU A 380 -27.75 1.94 -1.11
CA GLU A 380 -26.46 1.59 -1.72
C GLU A 380 -26.15 0.08 -1.68
N GLY A 381 -26.94 -0.73 -0.94
CA GLY A 381 -26.69 -2.16 -0.74
C GLY A 381 -25.93 -2.44 0.55
N TRP A 382 -25.05 -3.44 0.56
CA TRP A 382 -24.14 -3.63 1.69
C TRP A 382 -22.98 -2.65 1.56
N VAL A 383 -22.66 -1.98 2.66
CA VAL A 383 -21.53 -1.05 2.77
C VAL A 383 -20.81 -1.46 4.03
N ASP A 384 -19.49 -1.62 3.94
CA ASP A 384 -18.66 -1.80 5.14
C ASP A 384 -18.88 -0.61 6.07
N ASP A 385 -19.02 -0.83 7.36
CA ASP A 385 -19.15 0.22 8.37
C ASP A 385 -17.80 0.80 8.80
N ARG A 386 -16.73 0.42 8.08
CA ARG A 386 -15.34 0.74 8.39
C ARG A 386 -14.63 1.42 7.23
N THR A 387 -13.71 2.31 7.57
CA THR A 387 -12.59 2.68 6.72
C THR A 387 -11.33 1.94 7.20
N VAL A 388 -10.40 1.67 6.28
CA VAL A 388 -9.19 0.85 6.54
C VAL A 388 -7.95 1.71 6.33
N GLY A 389 -6.99 1.63 7.26
CA GLY A 389 -5.83 2.53 7.29
C GLY A 389 -4.94 2.47 6.05
N ILE A 390 -4.66 1.26 5.54
CA ILE A 390 -3.84 1.08 4.32
C ILE A 390 -4.51 1.68 3.07
N ASP A 391 -5.84 1.57 2.99
CA ASP A 391 -6.62 2.14 1.88
C ASP A 391 -6.58 3.67 1.92
N GLN A 392 -6.73 4.26 3.12
CA GLN A 392 -6.67 5.72 3.29
C GLN A 392 -5.29 6.26 2.97
N GLY A 393 -4.23 5.59 3.43
CA GLY A 393 -2.86 5.98 3.16
C GLY A 393 -2.50 5.94 1.69
N LEU A 394 -2.92 4.86 1.02
CA LEU A 394 -2.73 4.74 -0.43
C LEU A 394 -3.43 5.89 -1.17
N VAL A 395 -4.66 6.26 -0.79
CA VAL A 395 -5.37 7.41 -1.36
C VAL A 395 -4.61 8.72 -1.14
N VAL A 396 -4.10 8.98 0.06
CA VAL A 396 -3.31 10.20 0.36
C VAL A 396 -2.07 10.27 -0.53
N MET A 397 -1.29 9.19 -0.56
CA MET A 397 -0.02 9.12 -1.27
C MET A 397 -0.20 9.21 -2.79
N THR A 398 -1.14 8.46 -3.36
CA THR A 398 -1.36 8.43 -4.81
C THR A 398 -1.92 9.75 -5.33
N ILE A 399 -2.82 10.42 -4.60
CA ILE A 399 -3.25 11.77 -4.96
C ILE A 399 -2.06 12.73 -4.95
N GLU A 400 -1.18 12.64 -3.94
CA GLU A 400 -0.04 13.57 -3.89
C GLU A 400 0.99 13.28 -4.98
N ASN A 401 1.25 12.01 -5.30
CA ASN A 401 2.09 11.64 -6.44
C ASN A 401 1.53 12.15 -7.76
N GLU A 402 0.21 12.11 -7.96
CA GLU A 402 -0.41 12.66 -9.17
C GLU A 402 -0.21 14.19 -9.27
N ARG A 403 -0.28 14.89 -8.14
CA ARG A 403 -0.22 16.36 -8.11
C ARG A 403 1.18 16.91 -8.28
N SER A 404 2.16 16.28 -7.65
CA SER A 404 3.46 16.88 -7.43
C SER A 404 4.63 15.89 -7.51
N ASP A 405 4.36 14.61 -7.78
CA ASP A 405 5.31 13.50 -7.65
C ASP A 405 5.96 13.42 -6.26
N PHE A 406 5.35 13.96 -5.21
CA PHE A 406 6.05 14.26 -3.96
C PHE A 406 6.69 13.04 -3.28
N ILE A 407 5.92 11.97 -3.02
CA ILE A 407 6.46 10.76 -2.39
C ILE A 407 7.50 10.11 -3.30
N TRP A 408 7.23 10.08 -4.60
CA TRP A 408 8.20 9.59 -5.58
C TRP A 408 9.50 10.38 -5.59
N LYS A 409 9.47 11.71 -5.52
CA LYS A 409 10.67 12.56 -5.47
C LYS A 409 11.49 12.27 -4.22
N LEU A 410 10.85 12.16 -3.06
CA LEU A 410 11.51 11.77 -1.81
C LEU A 410 12.15 10.40 -1.92
N MET A 411 11.41 9.40 -2.41
CA MET A 411 11.88 8.02 -2.43
C MET A 411 12.91 7.73 -3.53
N ARG A 412 12.95 8.52 -4.61
CA ARG A 412 14.08 8.49 -5.58
C ARG A 412 15.41 8.89 -4.95
N GLN A 413 15.38 9.75 -3.93
CA GLN A 413 16.57 10.18 -3.18
C GLN A 413 16.96 9.19 -2.08
N SER A 414 16.08 8.23 -1.73
CA SER A 414 16.37 7.23 -0.72
C SER A 414 17.47 6.25 -1.18
N PRO A 415 18.63 6.20 -0.50
CA PRO A 415 19.72 5.30 -0.88
C PRO A 415 19.30 3.84 -0.84
N ALA A 416 18.46 3.45 0.13
CA ALA A 416 17.95 2.09 0.24
C ALA A 416 17.08 1.68 -0.96
N ILE A 417 16.20 2.57 -1.43
CA ILE A 417 15.34 2.27 -2.59
C ILE A 417 16.18 2.20 -3.86
N ARG A 418 17.03 3.21 -4.09
CA ARG A 418 17.87 3.27 -5.29
C ARG A 418 18.79 2.06 -5.39
N LEU A 419 19.59 1.79 -4.36
CA LEU A 419 20.51 0.66 -4.33
C LEU A 419 19.78 -0.69 -4.44
N GLY A 420 18.59 -0.78 -3.84
CA GLY A 420 17.76 -1.97 -3.88
C GLY A 420 17.27 -2.29 -5.29
N LEU A 421 16.79 -1.28 -6.00
CA LEU A 421 16.37 -1.40 -7.40
C LEU A 421 17.55 -1.72 -8.32
N GLU A 422 18.68 -1.03 -8.16
CA GLU A 422 19.91 -1.33 -8.92
C GLU A 422 20.37 -2.77 -8.70
N ARG A 423 20.38 -3.25 -7.44
CA ARG A 423 20.72 -4.66 -7.10
C ARG A 423 19.69 -5.67 -7.57
N ALA A 424 18.43 -5.26 -7.74
CA ALA A 424 17.37 -6.05 -8.38
C ALA A 424 17.53 -6.09 -9.91
N GLY A 425 18.49 -5.36 -10.49
CA GLY A 425 18.72 -5.29 -11.93
C GLY A 425 17.80 -4.31 -12.65
N PHE A 426 17.20 -3.35 -11.95
CA PHE A 426 16.49 -2.25 -12.59
C PHE A 426 17.48 -1.31 -13.28
N THR A 427 17.08 -0.81 -14.45
CA THR A 427 17.81 0.20 -15.24
C THR A 427 16.82 1.17 -15.89
N GLY A 428 17.30 2.29 -16.44
CA GLY A 428 16.44 3.24 -17.16
C GLY A 428 15.98 4.42 -16.31
N GLY A 429 15.21 5.31 -16.93
CA GLY A 429 14.45 6.37 -16.24
C GLY A 429 15.31 7.22 -15.30
N TRP A 430 14.86 7.34 -14.04
CA TRP A 430 15.55 8.13 -13.02
C TRP A 430 16.74 7.42 -12.37
N LEU A 431 16.93 6.12 -12.63
CA LEU A 431 18.10 5.39 -12.13
C LEU A 431 19.37 5.76 -12.93
N ASP A 432 19.25 6.12 -14.20
CA ASP A 432 20.43 6.45 -15.03
C ASP A 432 21.01 7.85 -14.75
N GLY A 433 20.36 8.66 -13.90
CA GLY A 433 20.61 10.10 -13.77
C GLY A 433 21.53 10.58 -12.64
N ILE A 434 22.18 9.70 -11.87
CA ILE A 434 23.10 10.10 -10.78
C ILE A 434 24.33 9.18 -10.80
N GLU A 435 25.52 9.77 -11.00
CA GLU A 435 26.81 9.07 -10.96
C GLU A 435 27.02 8.38 -9.59
N PRO A 436 27.51 7.12 -9.53
CA PRO A 436 27.62 6.34 -8.29
C PRO A 436 28.50 6.95 -7.18
N GLU A 437 29.28 7.99 -7.45
CA GLU A 437 30.28 8.52 -6.52
C GLU A 437 29.72 9.37 -5.37
N GLU A 438 28.50 9.90 -5.47
CA GLU A 438 27.89 10.70 -4.38
C GLU A 438 27.25 9.86 -3.26
N VAL A 439 26.89 8.61 -3.53
CA VAL A 439 26.18 7.75 -2.55
C VAL A 439 27.14 7.22 -1.47
N VAL A 440 28.43 7.07 -1.78
CA VAL A 440 29.43 6.51 -0.85
C VAL A 440 30.00 7.56 0.12
N ARG A 441 29.91 8.86 -0.19
CA ARG A 441 30.53 9.92 0.64
C ARG A 441 29.70 10.40 1.84
N LYS A 442 28.41 10.06 1.94
CA LYS A 442 27.56 10.55 3.04
C LYS A 442 27.52 9.65 4.28
N PHE A 443 28.07 8.43 4.23
CA PHE A 443 27.97 7.47 5.35
C PHE A 443 29.22 6.59 5.54
N GLY A 444 30.41 7.15 5.29
CA GLY A 444 31.70 6.54 5.64
C GLY A 444 32.16 6.94 7.03
#